data_AF-A0A965JJX4-F1
#
_entry.id   AF-A0A965JJX4-F1
#
_cell.length_a   1.000
_cell.length_b   1.000
_cell.length_c   1.000
_cell.angle_alpha   90.00
_cell.angle_beta   90.00
_cell.angle_gamma   90.00
#
_symmetry.space_group_name_H-M   'P 1'
#
loop_
_entity.id
_entity.type
_entity.pdbx_description
1 polymer ?
#
loop_
_entity_poly.entity_id
_entity_poly.type
_entity_poly.pdbx_seq_one_letter_code
_entity_poly.pdbx_strand_id
1 'polypeptide(L)'
;LGLTFNNFSTRNFFKKNAWSPLPGGDGQRLSLRAQSNGRFYQSYTASFTEPWLGGKKPNSLSFSINHTALSSNGKLRSEDGYAGLSISGVGLGIGKRNKWPDDYFSTYIELGYKYYDVVNDTRFPVFSKGIANDISLQYTIQRSSVSAPTYPQSGSNFTFLSKATLPYSSIIGKDYSLLSPQERYKYLEYYRFKFTAEWFLPLSKDKKLILMSRFGMGYLGAYNKAKGVSPFERYSMGGSGLSGVNQIGGRSILALRGYEDQSISSAGADPIATKYTIELRYPISLNPQATFFALAFLEGGNTYPSFDKFNPFNVKRTAGIGIRVFLPMFGMLGLDYGLGFDKLNTWSTGYGSASDISIGTKGYYPKLSFSIGMNLGEL
;
A
#
# COMPACT_ATOMS: atom_id res chain seq x y z
N LEU A 1 -19.84 -4.71 -3.30
CA LEU A 1 -20.86 -3.64 -3.22
C LEU A 1 -20.22 -2.39 -2.61
N GLY A 2 -20.49 -1.21 -3.15
CA GLY A 2 -19.98 0.05 -2.62
C GLY A 2 -21.01 1.15 -2.80
N LEU A 3 -21.30 1.87 -1.73
CA LEU A 3 -22.24 2.97 -1.68
C LEU A 3 -21.46 4.22 -1.27
N THR A 4 -21.50 5.29 -2.07
CA THR A 4 -20.84 6.55 -1.72
C THR A 4 -21.84 7.68 -1.89
N PHE A 5 -22.07 8.39 -0.80
CA PHE A 5 -22.86 9.60 -0.76
C PHE A 5 -21.91 10.79 -0.82
N ASN A 6 -22.05 11.59 -1.87
CA ASN A 6 -21.31 12.84 -2.05
C ASN A 6 -22.22 14.01 -1.67
N ASN A 7 -21.61 15.09 -1.17
CA ASN A 7 -22.31 16.33 -0.80
C ASN A 7 -23.36 16.16 0.32
N PHE A 8 -23.05 15.32 1.31
CA PHE A 8 -23.87 15.15 2.51
C PHE A 8 -23.66 16.32 3.49
N SER A 9 -24.66 16.57 4.34
CA SER A 9 -24.61 17.56 5.42
C SER A 9 -25.08 16.93 6.74
N THR A 10 -24.14 16.69 7.66
CA THR A 10 -24.45 16.28 9.04
C THR A 10 -25.24 17.36 9.78
N ARG A 11 -25.01 18.64 9.49
CA ARG A 11 -25.73 19.76 10.10
C ARG A 11 -27.22 19.77 9.75
N ASN A 12 -27.56 19.34 8.54
CA ASN A 12 -28.94 19.28 8.06
C ASN A 12 -29.61 17.92 8.33
N PHE A 13 -28.90 16.94 8.94
CA PHE A 13 -29.43 15.60 9.20
C PHE A 13 -30.71 15.60 10.04
N PHE A 14 -30.78 16.43 11.07
CA PHE A 14 -31.96 16.53 11.94
C PHE A 14 -33.07 17.46 11.41
N LYS A 15 -32.88 18.10 10.24
CA LYS A 15 -33.87 19.01 9.65
C LYS A 15 -34.75 18.27 8.65
N LYS A 16 -35.99 17.94 9.02
CA LYS A 16 -36.96 17.20 8.17
C LYS A 16 -37.12 17.79 6.77
N ASN A 17 -37.07 19.11 6.63
CA ASN A 17 -37.24 19.81 5.34
C ASN A 17 -36.00 19.75 4.43
N ALA A 18 -34.85 19.29 4.94
CA ALA A 18 -33.62 19.16 4.16
C ALA A 18 -33.47 17.78 3.50
N TRP A 19 -34.43 16.87 3.72
CA TRP A 19 -34.38 15.50 3.20
C TRP A 19 -35.04 15.39 1.82
N SER A 20 -34.23 15.13 0.78
CA SER A 20 -34.70 14.45 -0.45
C SER A 20 -33.54 13.94 -1.32
N PRO A 21 -33.23 12.63 -1.38
CA PRO A 21 -33.42 11.59 -0.36
C PRO A 21 -32.38 11.63 0.78
N LEU A 22 -31.44 12.59 0.76
CA LEU A 22 -30.44 12.82 1.80
C LEU A 22 -30.23 14.33 2.05
N PRO A 23 -29.89 14.74 3.29
CA PRO A 23 -29.56 16.13 3.62
C PRO A 23 -28.27 16.55 2.91
N GLY A 24 -28.40 17.43 1.93
CA GLY A 24 -27.27 17.93 1.15
C GLY A 24 -26.73 19.28 1.63
N GLY A 25 -25.54 19.66 1.16
CA GLY A 25 -25.10 21.06 1.14
C GLY A 25 -23.73 21.38 1.75
N ASP A 26 -23.12 20.49 2.53
CA ASP A 26 -21.83 20.77 3.21
C ASP A 26 -20.62 20.10 2.52
N GLY A 27 -20.82 19.46 1.37
CA GLY A 27 -19.70 18.83 0.63
C GLY A 27 -19.12 17.58 1.29
N GLN A 28 -19.70 17.07 2.38
CA GLN A 28 -19.19 15.90 3.10
C GLN A 28 -19.35 14.63 2.26
N ARG A 29 -18.48 13.65 2.51
CA ARG A 29 -18.52 12.35 1.85
C ARG A 29 -18.66 11.23 2.85
N LEU A 30 -19.66 10.36 2.65
CA LEU A 30 -19.81 9.10 3.37
C LEU A 30 -19.67 7.96 2.37
N SER A 31 -18.76 7.02 2.62
CA SER A 31 -18.54 5.85 1.77
C SER A 31 -18.57 4.58 2.59
N LEU A 32 -19.42 3.64 2.16
CA LEU A 32 -19.55 2.29 2.69
C LEU A 32 -19.16 1.31 1.60
N ARG A 33 -18.24 0.40 1.89
CA ARG A 33 -17.76 -0.61 0.94
C ARG A 33 -17.76 -1.98 1.60
N ALA A 34 -18.35 -2.95 0.92
CA ALA A 34 -18.31 -4.35 1.29
C ALA A 34 -17.78 -5.17 0.10
N GLN A 35 -16.68 -5.89 0.31
CA GLN A 35 -16.08 -6.77 -0.67
C GLN A 35 -15.92 -8.16 -0.05
N SER A 36 -16.26 -9.20 -0.80
CA SER A 36 -16.08 -10.58 -0.35
C SER A 36 -15.69 -11.45 -1.55
N ASN A 37 -14.79 -12.40 -1.30
CA ASN A 37 -14.48 -13.52 -2.18
C ASN A 37 -15.00 -14.84 -1.55
N GLY A 38 -16.20 -14.78 -0.96
CA GLY A 38 -16.79 -15.90 -0.22
C GLY A 38 -16.12 -16.13 1.13
N ARG A 39 -15.62 -17.36 1.34
CA ARG A 39 -15.02 -17.79 2.62
C ARG A 39 -13.57 -17.34 2.80
N PHE A 40 -12.87 -17.07 1.71
CA PHE A 40 -11.44 -16.74 1.76
C PHE A 40 -11.18 -15.30 2.20
N TYR A 41 -12.02 -14.34 1.79
CA TYR A 41 -11.79 -12.93 2.05
C TYR A 41 -13.08 -12.16 2.24
N GLN A 42 -13.11 -11.31 3.25
CA GLN A 42 -14.20 -10.40 3.54
C GLN A 42 -13.61 -9.06 4.01
N SER A 43 -14.13 -7.96 3.48
CA SER A 43 -13.69 -6.62 3.82
C SER A 43 -14.86 -5.66 3.86
N TYR A 44 -14.99 -4.96 4.97
CA TYR A 44 -16.01 -3.95 5.24
C TYR A 44 -15.31 -2.66 5.61
N THR A 45 -15.64 -1.56 4.93
CA THR A 45 -15.02 -0.26 5.17
C THR A 45 -16.11 0.79 5.20
N ALA A 46 -16.11 1.60 6.25
CA ALA A 46 -16.89 2.80 6.37
C ALA A 46 -15.93 3.99 6.49
N SER A 47 -16.17 5.05 5.74
CA SER A 47 -15.36 6.28 5.83
C SER A 47 -16.24 7.51 5.69
N PHE A 48 -15.95 8.50 6.51
CA PHE A 48 -16.55 9.82 6.50
C PHE A 48 -15.47 10.87 6.28
N THR A 49 -15.77 11.91 5.53
CA THR A 49 -14.85 13.03 5.30
C THR A 49 -15.63 14.35 5.29
N GLU A 50 -15.21 15.26 6.17
CA GLU A 50 -15.61 16.67 6.23
C GLU A 50 -14.48 17.50 5.60
N PRO A 51 -14.63 18.02 4.36
CA PRO A 51 -13.56 18.71 3.65
C PRO A 51 -13.24 20.13 4.15
N TRP A 52 -14.15 20.76 4.92
CA TRP A 52 -14.03 22.16 5.35
C TRP A 52 -14.21 22.29 6.86
N LEU A 53 -13.41 21.56 7.64
CA LEU A 53 -13.39 21.65 9.10
C LEU A 53 -13.11 23.11 9.54
N GLY A 54 -14.11 23.73 10.17
CA GLY A 54 -14.06 25.13 10.61
C GLY A 54 -14.50 26.16 9.55
N GLY A 55 -14.99 25.74 8.38
CA GLY A 55 -15.73 26.54 7.38
C GLY A 55 -14.93 27.60 6.61
N LYS A 56 -13.72 27.97 7.04
CA LYS A 56 -12.92 29.06 6.42
C LYS A 56 -11.74 28.58 5.59
N LYS A 57 -11.17 27.41 5.89
CA LYS A 57 -9.99 26.86 5.22
C LYS A 57 -10.26 25.41 4.81
N PRO A 58 -9.65 24.91 3.71
CA PRO A 58 -9.76 23.52 3.29
C PRO A 58 -8.93 22.62 4.23
N ASN A 59 -9.44 22.42 5.44
CA ASN A 59 -8.93 21.45 6.40
C ASN A 59 -9.88 20.26 6.37
N SER A 60 -9.41 19.09 5.94
CA SER A 60 -10.24 17.90 5.89
C SER A 60 -10.17 17.15 7.21
N LEU A 61 -11.31 16.81 7.81
CA LEU A 61 -11.40 15.80 8.86
C LEU A 61 -11.87 14.49 8.25
N SER A 62 -11.15 13.40 8.49
CA SER A 62 -11.46 12.08 7.99
C SER A 62 -11.64 11.12 9.16
N PHE A 63 -12.67 10.28 9.07
CA PHE A 63 -12.91 9.20 10.01
C PHE A 63 -13.10 7.91 9.22
N SER A 64 -12.45 6.82 9.62
CA SER A 64 -12.56 5.53 8.93
C SER A 64 -12.67 4.39 9.94
N ILE A 65 -13.52 3.42 9.62
CA ILE A 65 -13.59 2.13 10.28
C ILE A 65 -13.43 1.07 9.20
N ASN A 66 -12.59 0.08 9.45
CA ASN A 66 -12.38 -1.03 8.55
C ASN A 66 -12.35 -2.36 9.31
N HIS A 67 -12.91 -3.39 8.70
CA HIS A 67 -12.78 -4.77 9.14
C HIS A 67 -12.40 -5.63 7.95
N THR A 68 -11.36 -6.44 8.09
CA THR A 68 -10.91 -7.37 7.06
C THR A 68 -10.69 -8.73 7.70
N ALA A 69 -11.25 -9.78 7.12
CA ALA A 69 -11.06 -11.16 7.53
C ALA A 69 -10.56 -11.98 6.34
N LEU A 70 -9.53 -12.78 6.57
CA LEU A 70 -8.85 -13.55 5.54
C LEU A 70 -8.59 -14.96 6.05
N SER A 71 -9.18 -15.95 5.39
CA SER A 71 -9.03 -17.37 5.70
C SER A 71 -7.98 -17.98 4.78
N SER A 72 -6.98 -18.63 5.37
CA SER A 72 -5.90 -19.31 4.64
C SER A 72 -6.31 -20.69 4.13
N ASN A 73 -7.35 -21.29 4.72
CA ASN A 73 -7.83 -22.63 4.36
C ASN A 73 -9.29 -22.68 3.92
N GLY A 74 -9.92 -21.52 3.70
CA GLY A 74 -11.31 -21.42 3.24
C GLY A 74 -12.35 -21.85 4.27
N LYS A 75 -11.95 -22.17 5.50
CA LYS A 75 -12.85 -22.45 6.61
C LYS A 75 -13.45 -21.17 7.18
N LEU A 76 -14.65 -21.28 7.73
CA LEU A 76 -15.25 -20.22 8.53
C LEU A 76 -14.59 -20.16 9.89
N ARG A 77 -14.60 -18.99 10.53
CA ARG A 77 -13.97 -18.80 11.85
C ARG A 77 -14.61 -19.65 12.95
N SER A 78 -15.85 -20.08 12.78
CA SER A 78 -16.59 -20.98 13.68
C SER A 78 -16.26 -22.47 13.46
N GLU A 79 -15.56 -22.83 12.39
CA GLU A 79 -15.24 -24.21 12.06
C GLU A 79 -13.89 -24.63 12.69
N ASP A 80 -13.80 -25.89 13.12
CA ASP A 80 -12.59 -26.44 13.70
C ASP A 80 -11.42 -26.44 12.72
N GLY A 81 -10.26 -26.03 13.21
CA GLY A 81 -9.04 -25.90 12.41
C GLY A 81 -9.04 -24.70 11.46
N TYR A 82 -9.85 -23.66 11.71
CA TYR A 82 -9.72 -22.37 11.04
C TYR A 82 -8.26 -21.85 11.12
N ALA A 83 -7.77 -21.35 9.98
CA ALA A 83 -6.48 -20.68 9.91
C ALA A 83 -6.67 -19.37 9.14
N GLY A 84 -6.22 -18.25 9.71
CA GLY A 84 -6.40 -16.95 9.09
C GLY A 84 -6.09 -15.76 9.97
N LEU A 85 -6.45 -14.60 9.45
CA LEU A 85 -6.18 -13.28 10.02
C LEU A 85 -7.44 -12.42 9.94
N SER A 86 -7.82 -11.81 11.05
CA SER A 86 -8.78 -10.71 11.06
C SER A 86 -8.15 -9.43 11.60
N ILE A 87 -8.52 -8.31 10.99
CA ILE A 87 -8.04 -6.99 11.34
C ILE A 87 -9.22 -6.05 11.43
N SER A 88 -9.38 -5.42 12.58
CA SER A 88 -10.34 -4.35 12.79
C SER A 88 -9.58 -3.06 13.05
N GLY A 89 -9.94 -1.98 12.38
CA GLY A 89 -9.27 -0.69 12.48
C GLY A 89 -10.24 0.46 12.61
N VAL A 90 -9.80 1.48 13.33
CA VAL A 90 -10.41 2.81 13.37
C VAL A 90 -9.34 3.86 13.19
N GLY A 91 -9.63 4.89 12.42
CA GLY A 91 -8.71 5.98 12.11
C GLY A 91 -9.41 7.33 12.17
N LEU A 92 -8.72 8.32 12.73
CA LEU A 92 -9.13 9.72 12.72
C LEU A 92 -7.99 10.54 12.14
N GLY A 93 -8.25 11.24 11.04
CA GLY A 93 -7.27 11.99 10.29
C GLY A 93 -7.63 13.45 10.11
N ILE A 94 -6.62 14.32 10.12
CA ILE A 94 -6.74 15.72 9.73
C ILE A 94 -5.76 16.01 8.58
N GLY A 95 -6.31 16.55 7.50
CA GLY A 95 -5.58 16.95 6.31
C GLY A 95 -5.62 18.47 6.13
N LYS A 96 -4.53 19.03 5.62
CA LYS A 96 -4.41 20.45 5.34
C LYS A 96 -3.54 20.66 4.11
N ARG A 97 -3.93 21.60 3.26
CA ARG A 97 -3.04 22.15 2.22
C ARG A 97 -2.18 23.23 2.83
N ASN A 98 -0.86 23.05 2.76
CA ASN A 98 0.10 24.01 3.28
C ASN A 98 0.39 25.04 2.20
N LYS A 99 0.57 26.31 2.60
CA LYS A 99 0.97 27.39 1.70
C LYS A 99 2.48 27.62 1.66
N TRP A 100 3.17 27.06 2.65
CA TRP A 100 4.62 27.09 2.78
C TRP A 100 5.11 25.65 2.87
N PRO A 101 6.19 25.27 2.16
CA PRO A 101 7.03 26.13 1.28
C PRO A 101 6.39 26.60 -0.04
N ASP A 102 5.42 25.87 -0.59
CA ASP A 102 4.63 26.28 -1.77
C ASP A 102 3.19 25.73 -1.68
N ASP A 103 2.32 26.11 -2.62
CA ASP A 103 0.92 25.68 -2.65
C ASP A 103 0.71 24.21 -3.10
N TYR A 104 1.76 23.50 -3.52
CA TYR A 104 1.67 22.08 -3.88
C TYR A 104 1.86 21.16 -2.67
N PHE A 105 2.19 21.71 -1.50
CA PHE A 105 2.32 20.94 -0.27
C PHE A 105 0.97 20.64 0.38
N SER A 106 0.83 19.40 0.80
CA SER A 106 -0.23 18.94 1.68
C SER A 106 0.36 18.15 2.85
N THR A 107 -0.31 18.21 3.98
CA THR A 107 0.01 17.45 5.17
C THR A 107 -1.23 16.71 5.62
N TYR A 108 -1.06 15.47 6.03
CA TYR A 108 -2.11 14.63 6.59
C TYR A 108 -1.58 13.93 7.83
N ILE A 109 -2.31 14.04 8.94
CA ILE A 109 -1.97 13.43 10.22
C ILE A 109 -3.12 12.52 10.60
N GLU A 110 -2.84 11.26 10.93
CA GLU A 110 -3.85 10.27 11.30
C GLU A 110 -3.45 9.55 12.59
N LEU A 111 -4.37 9.54 13.54
CA LEU A 111 -4.31 8.65 14.69
C LEU A 111 -5.13 7.40 14.37
N GLY A 112 -4.48 6.25 14.38
CA GLY A 112 -5.10 4.98 14.02
C GLY A 112 -4.91 3.93 15.10
N TYR A 113 -5.96 3.13 15.32
CA TYR A 113 -5.91 1.90 16.10
C TYR A 113 -6.25 0.72 15.21
N LYS A 114 -5.42 -0.32 15.21
CA LYS A 114 -5.69 -1.61 14.57
C LYS A 114 -5.58 -2.74 15.58
N TYR A 115 -6.56 -3.62 15.56
CA TYR A 115 -6.60 -4.87 16.29
C TYR A 115 -6.36 -6.02 15.32
N TYR A 116 -5.29 -6.76 15.54
CA TYR A 116 -4.91 -7.95 14.78
C TYR A 116 -5.27 -9.20 15.57
N ASP A 117 -5.92 -10.15 14.93
CA ASP A 117 -6.27 -11.45 15.49
C ASP A 117 -5.85 -12.54 14.51
N VAL A 118 -4.81 -13.27 14.89
CA VAL A 118 -4.12 -14.27 14.10
C VAL A 118 -4.45 -15.65 14.65
N VAL A 119 -4.91 -16.56 13.80
CA VAL A 119 -5.21 -17.94 14.17
C VAL A 119 -4.45 -18.87 13.23
N ASN A 120 -3.41 -19.53 13.73
CA ASN A 120 -2.62 -20.53 13.01
C ASN A 120 -2.18 -20.11 11.59
N ASP A 121 -1.76 -18.86 11.44
CA ASP A 121 -1.40 -18.30 10.15
C ASP A 121 0.11 -18.37 9.90
N THR A 122 0.52 -19.27 9.00
CA THR A 122 1.93 -19.50 8.66
C THR A 122 2.58 -18.33 7.94
N ARG A 123 1.76 -17.39 7.41
CA ARG A 123 2.31 -16.18 6.78
C ARG A 123 3.14 -15.41 7.78
N PHE A 124 2.75 -15.35 9.05
CA PHE A 124 3.47 -14.64 10.11
C PHE A 124 4.30 -15.62 10.96
N PRO A 125 5.49 -16.06 10.50
CA PRO A 125 6.24 -17.15 11.16
C PRO A 125 6.63 -16.84 12.60
N VAL A 126 6.83 -15.56 12.95
CA VAL A 126 7.20 -15.12 14.31
C VAL A 126 5.99 -14.80 15.20
N PHE A 127 4.77 -14.82 14.65
CA PHE A 127 3.52 -14.52 15.36
C PHE A 127 2.33 -15.20 14.68
N SER A 128 2.32 -16.54 14.70
CA SER A 128 1.37 -17.37 13.96
C SER A 128 0.02 -17.53 14.65
N LYS A 129 -0.07 -17.27 15.96
CA LYS A 129 -1.30 -17.35 16.74
C LYS A 129 -1.28 -16.31 17.84
N GLY A 130 -2.31 -15.49 17.93
CA GLY A 130 -2.39 -14.45 18.95
C GLY A 130 -3.19 -13.21 18.58
N ILE A 131 -3.24 -12.28 19.53
CA ILE A 131 -3.86 -10.96 19.37
C ILE A 131 -2.82 -9.86 19.55
N ALA A 132 -2.85 -8.84 18.70
CA ALA A 132 -1.93 -7.71 18.75
C ALA A 132 -2.68 -6.38 18.53
N ASN A 133 -2.23 -5.36 19.26
CA ASN A 133 -2.81 -4.01 19.26
C ASN A 133 -1.80 -3.03 18.68
N ASP A 134 -2.19 -2.28 17.66
CA ASP A 134 -1.40 -1.25 16.99
C ASP A 134 -2.06 0.11 17.22
N ILE A 135 -1.48 0.92 18.10
CA ILE A 135 -1.87 2.33 18.25
C ILE A 135 -0.76 3.14 17.60
N SER A 136 -1.09 3.82 16.52
CA SER A 136 -0.10 4.45 15.65
C SER A 136 -0.51 5.86 15.28
N LEU A 137 0.48 6.74 15.19
CA LEU A 137 0.36 8.06 14.62
C LEU A 137 1.05 8.06 13.26
N GLN A 138 0.30 8.34 12.21
CA GLN A 138 0.79 8.50 10.85
C GLN A 138 0.88 9.99 10.51
N TYR A 139 2.02 10.41 9.99
CA TYR A 139 2.27 11.73 9.44
C TYR A 139 2.67 11.58 7.98
N THR A 140 1.92 12.19 7.07
CA THR A 140 2.18 12.18 5.64
C THR A 140 2.35 13.62 5.16
N ILE A 141 3.48 13.91 4.54
CA ILE A 141 3.70 15.16 3.80
C ILE A 141 3.87 14.81 2.33
N GLN A 142 3.14 15.52 1.48
CA GLN A 142 3.17 15.33 0.05
C GLN A 142 3.36 16.68 -0.63
N ARG A 143 4.16 16.70 -1.69
CA ARG A 143 4.26 17.81 -2.62
C ARG A 143 3.96 17.29 -4.02
N SER A 144 2.82 17.70 -4.59
CA SER A 144 2.38 17.20 -5.90
C SER A 144 2.09 18.35 -6.86
N SER A 145 2.91 18.47 -7.90
CA SER A 145 2.78 19.47 -8.97
C SER A 145 2.44 18.82 -10.32
N VAL A 146 1.84 17.63 -10.30
CA VAL A 146 1.52 16.84 -11.50
C VAL A 146 0.46 17.54 -12.35
N SER A 147 0.63 17.52 -13.68
CA SER A 147 -0.26 18.24 -14.59
C SER A 147 -1.66 17.63 -14.72
N ALA A 148 -1.78 16.32 -14.55
CA ALA A 148 -3.03 15.58 -14.65
C ALA A 148 -2.99 14.33 -13.74
N PRO A 149 -4.14 13.88 -13.20
CA PRO A 149 -4.17 12.77 -12.24
C PRO A 149 -4.00 11.37 -12.87
N THR A 150 -4.48 11.15 -14.09
CA THR A 150 -4.48 9.82 -14.73
C THR A 150 -3.27 9.59 -15.63
N TYR A 151 -2.94 10.58 -16.45
CA TYR A 151 -1.76 10.60 -17.31
C TYR A 151 -0.99 11.91 -17.13
N PRO A 152 -0.12 12.00 -16.10
CA PRO A 152 0.72 13.18 -15.90
C PRO A 152 1.69 13.35 -17.06
N GLN A 153 1.68 14.53 -17.69
CA GLN A 153 2.58 14.88 -18.79
C GLN A 153 3.79 15.70 -18.33
N SER A 154 3.70 16.28 -17.14
CA SER A 154 4.79 17.05 -16.53
C SER A 154 4.57 17.18 -15.02
N GLY A 155 5.65 17.54 -14.33
CA GLY A 155 5.63 17.83 -12.90
C GLY A 155 6.27 16.72 -12.08
N SER A 156 6.00 16.75 -10.78
CA SER A 156 6.60 15.84 -9.81
C SER A 156 5.63 15.53 -8.68
N ASN A 157 5.79 14.37 -8.06
CA ASN A 157 5.04 13.97 -6.88
C ASN A 157 6.01 13.37 -5.86
N PHE A 158 6.17 14.05 -4.74
CA PHE A 158 6.99 13.61 -3.61
C PHE A 158 6.09 13.30 -2.44
N THR A 159 6.25 12.13 -1.84
CA THR A 159 5.49 11.71 -0.66
C THR A 159 6.45 11.13 0.37
N PHE A 160 6.37 11.67 1.59
CA PHE A 160 7.02 11.11 2.75
C PHE A 160 5.95 10.75 3.79
N LEU A 161 5.94 9.48 4.19
CA LEU A 161 5.06 8.93 5.22
C LEU A 161 5.91 8.41 6.36
N SER A 162 5.63 8.92 7.56
CA SER A 162 6.14 8.43 8.83
C SER A 162 4.97 7.82 9.61
N LYS A 163 5.11 6.60 10.10
CA LYS A 163 4.11 5.95 10.97
C LYS A 163 4.85 5.42 12.19
N ALA A 164 4.44 5.83 13.38
CA ALA A 164 5.12 5.49 14.62
C ALA A 164 4.12 5.09 15.70
N THR A 165 4.48 4.09 16.49
CA THR A 165 3.76 3.72 17.71
C THR A 165 4.47 4.29 18.93
N LEU A 166 3.81 4.24 20.10
CA LEU A 166 4.47 4.55 21.37
C LEU A 166 5.54 3.49 21.71
N PRO A 167 6.67 3.88 22.33
CA PRO A 167 7.72 2.96 22.76
C PRO A 167 7.35 2.28 24.09
N TYR A 168 6.37 1.38 24.05
CA TYR A 168 5.86 0.70 25.25
C TYR A 168 6.95 -0.02 26.05
N SER A 169 7.98 -0.56 25.38
CA SER A 169 9.07 -1.26 26.03
C SER A 169 9.88 -0.38 26.99
N SER A 170 10.06 0.90 26.66
CA SER A 170 10.76 1.86 27.52
C SER A 170 9.92 2.32 28.72
N ILE A 171 8.59 2.20 28.63
CA ILE A 171 7.66 2.66 29.67
C ILE A 171 7.38 1.54 30.69
N ILE A 172 7.25 0.29 30.22
CA ILE A 172 6.77 -0.84 31.03
C ILE A 172 7.93 -1.62 31.67
N GLY A 173 9.18 -1.44 31.22
CA GLY A 173 10.38 -1.96 31.90
C GLY A 173 10.46 -3.48 32.02
N LYS A 174 9.79 -4.23 31.14
CA LYS A 174 9.81 -5.70 31.13
C LYS A 174 11.02 -6.25 30.38
N ASP A 175 11.51 -7.41 30.81
CA ASP A 175 12.45 -8.19 30.01
C ASP A 175 11.71 -8.94 28.90
N TYR A 176 11.92 -8.50 27.65
CA TYR A 176 11.24 -9.05 26.47
C TYR A 176 11.91 -10.31 25.90
N SER A 177 13.06 -10.71 26.43
CA SER A 177 13.84 -11.86 25.91
C SER A 177 13.20 -13.21 26.26
N LEU A 178 12.53 -13.30 27.41
CA LEU A 178 11.92 -14.52 27.94
C LEU A 178 10.40 -14.60 27.73
N LEU A 179 9.79 -13.58 27.10
CA LEU A 179 8.34 -13.52 26.93
C LEU A 179 7.87 -14.40 25.77
N SER A 180 6.67 -14.97 25.94
CA SER A 180 5.99 -15.64 24.84
C SER A 180 5.72 -14.67 23.67
N PRO A 181 5.66 -15.14 22.41
CA PRO A 181 5.33 -14.27 21.27
C PRO A 181 4.04 -13.46 21.47
N GLN A 182 3.02 -14.06 22.11
CA GLN A 182 1.78 -13.39 22.47
C GLN A 182 1.99 -12.18 23.37
N GLU A 183 2.76 -12.33 24.45
CA GLU A 183 3.02 -11.24 25.39
C GLU A 183 3.95 -10.18 24.79
N ARG A 184 4.95 -10.63 24.02
CA ARG A 184 5.91 -9.77 23.35
C ARG A 184 5.25 -8.85 22.31
N TYR A 185 4.32 -9.36 21.51
CA TYR A 185 3.68 -8.60 20.42
C TYR A 185 2.25 -8.14 20.74
N LYS A 186 1.77 -8.28 21.98
CA LYS A 186 0.45 -7.78 22.40
C LYS A 186 0.25 -6.30 22.06
N TYR A 187 1.28 -5.48 22.24
CA TYR A 187 1.33 -4.09 21.77
C TYR A 187 2.48 -3.94 20.79
N LEU A 188 2.14 -3.65 19.53
CA LEU A 188 3.13 -3.47 18.49
C LEU A 188 3.95 -2.21 18.74
N GLU A 189 5.24 -2.31 18.45
CA GLU A 189 6.20 -1.26 18.71
C GLU A 189 7.16 -1.13 17.53
N TYR A 190 7.00 -0.06 16.76
CA TYR A 190 7.79 0.19 15.57
C TYR A 190 7.71 1.66 15.13
N TYR A 191 8.66 2.04 14.29
CA TYR A 191 8.58 3.24 13.47
C TYR A 191 8.81 2.84 12.02
N ARG A 192 8.07 3.46 11.12
CA ARG A 192 8.05 3.14 9.69
C ARG A 192 8.19 4.41 8.89
N PHE A 193 9.10 4.39 7.94
CA PHE A 193 9.27 5.45 6.95
C PHE A 193 9.00 4.89 5.55
N LYS A 194 8.26 5.65 4.76
CA LYS A 194 8.04 5.37 3.34
C LYS A 194 8.28 6.66 2.58
N PHE A 195 9.21 6.62 1.64
CA PHE A 195 9.52 7.72 0.74
C PHE A 195 9.21 7.30 -0.70
N THR A 196 8.53 8.17 -1.43
CA THR A 196 8.22 7.98 -2.84
C THR A 196 8.45 9.30 -3.57
N ALA A 197 9.23 9.26 -4.63
CA ALA A 197 9.53 10.40 -5.48
C ALA A 197 9.26 10.03 -6.92
N GLU A 198 8.44 10.82 -7.60
CA GLU A 198 8.05 10.62 -9.00
C GLU A 198 8.30 11.90 -9.80
N TRP A 199 8.85 11.74 -10.99
CA TRP A 199 9.10 12.81 -11.94
C TRP A 199 8.50 12.44 -13.29
N PHE A 200 7.90 13.43 -13.95
CA PHE A 200 7.30 13.29 -15.28
C PHE A 200 7.95 14.31 -16.20
N LEU A 201 8.72 13.82 -17.17
CA LEU A 201 9.48 14.64 -18.11
C LEU A 201 8.95 14.40 -19.54
N PRO A 202 8.39 15.41 -20.21
CA PRO A 202 8.01 15.28 -21.61
C PRO A 202 9.28 15.27 -22.48
N LEU A 203 9.50 14.20 -23.23
CA LEU A 203 10.62 14.07 -24.17
C LEU A 203 10.28 14.62 -25.56
N SER A 204 9.00 14.69 -25.91
CA SER A 204 8.52 15.21 -27.19
C SER A 204 7.88 16.59 -27.04
N LYS A 205 7.98 17.42 -28.09
CA LYS A 205 7.39 18.78 -28.12
C LYS A 205 5.86 18.76 -27.95
N ASP A 206 5.21 17.71 -28.43
CA ASP A 206 3.77 17.50 -28.32
C ASP A 206 3.33 16.90 -26.96
N LYS A 207 4.27 16.67 -26.03
CA LYS A 207 4.03 16.12 -24.68
C LYS A 207 3.28 14.78 -24.68
N LYS A 208 3.46 13.98 -25.73
CA LYS A 208 2.93 12.62 -25.80
C LYS A 208 3.93 11.60 -25.28
N LEU A 209 5.21 11.74 -25.61
CA LEU A 209 6.24 10.83 -25.11
C LEU A 209 6.71 11.32 -23.74
N ILE A 210 6.34 10.62 -22.67
CA ILE A 210 6.64 11.00 -21.30
C ILE A 210 7.60 9.99 -20.68
N LEU A 211 8.73 10.48 -20.19
CA LEU A 211 9.63 9.72 -19.33
C LEU A 211 9.17 9.90 -17.88
N MET A 212 8.70 8.82 -17.27
CA MET A 212 8.42 8.75 -15.85
C MET A 212 9.62 8.11 -15.16
N SER A 213 10.10 8.74 -14.09
CA SER A 213 11.09 8.16 -13.19
C SER A 213 10.50 8.13 -11.78
N ARG A 214 10.67 7.00 -11.09
CA ARG A 214 10.20 6.78 -9.74
C ARG A 214 11.28 6.16 -8.89
N PHE A 215 11.39 6.68 -7.69
CA PHE A 215 12.17 6.12 -6.61
C PHE A 215 11.27 5.88 -5.40
N GLY A 216 11.35 4.67 -4.84
CA GLY A 216 10.63 4.27 -3.65
C GLY A 216 11.56 3.60 -2.64
N MET A 217 11.45 4.02 -1.39
CA MET A 217 12.09 3.35 -0.26
C MET A 217 11.12 3.17 0.90
N GLY A 218 11.18 2.01 1.53
CA GLY A 218 10.44 1.67 2.75
C GLY A 218 11.39 1.15 3.81
N TYR A 219 11.22 1.61 5.04
CA TYR A 219 12.00 1.17 6.20
C TYR A 219 11.07 0.97 7.39
N LEU A 220 11.18 -0.19 8.03
CA LEU A 220 10.48 -0.54 9.26
C LEU A 220 11.51 -0.86 10.35
N GLY A 221 11.62 0.01 11.33
CA GLY A 221 12.53 -0.12 12.46
C GLY A 221 11.84 -0.56 13.74
N ALA A 222 12.64 -1.05 14.68
CA ALA A 222 12.23 -1.36 16.05
C ALA A 222 12.86 -0.36 17.02
N TYR A 223 12.14 0.05 18.05
CA TYR A 223 12.69 0.88 19.13
C TYR A 223 13.61 0.09 20.05
N ASN A 224 13.26 -1.17 20.34
CA ASN A 224 14.01 -2.06 21.21
C ASN A 224 14.43 -3.33 20.46
N LYS A 225 15.76 -3.59 20.45
CA LYS A 225 16.35 -4.77 19.79
C LYS A 225 15.84 -6.09 20.37
N ALA A 226 15.61 -6.16 21.68
CA ALA A 226 15.12 -7.36 22.36
C ALA A 226 13.68 -7.71 21.95
N LYS A 227 12.84 -6.69 21.69
CA LYS A 227 11.48 -6.87 21.18
C LYS A 227 11.44 -7.13 19.67
N GLY A 228 12.44 -6.66 18.93
CA GLY A 228 12.60 -6.91 17.50
C GLY A 228 11.57 -6.18 16.63
N VAL A 229 11.69 -6.35 15.32
CA VAL A 229 10.80 -5.67 14.35
C VAL A 229 9.43 -6.34 14.30
N SER A 230 8.38 -5.52 14.30
CA SER A 230 6.98 -5.96 14.20
C SER A 230 6.77 -7.05 13.13
N PRO A 231 5.99 -8.10 13.42
CA PRO A 231 5.60 -9.11 12.41
C PRO A 231 4.67 -8.55 11.33
N PHE A 232 4.03 -7.42 11.61
CA PHE A 232 3.10 -6.73 10.71
C PHE A 232 3.77 -5.50 10.07
N GLU A 233 3.09 -4.93 9.07
CA GLU A 233 3.49 -3.74 8.30
C GLU A 233 4.78 -3.90 7.47
N ARG A 234 5.29 -5.14 7.35
CA ARG A 234 6.46 -5.51 6.55
C ARG A 234 6.19 -5.46 5.05
N TYR A 235 7.24 -5.39 4.25
CA TYR A 235 7.18 -5.29 2.80
C TYR A 235 7.38 -6.65 2.13
N SER A 236 6.45 -7.02 1.25
CA SER A 236 6.59 -8.14 0.34
C SER A 236 6.72 -7.61 -1.09
N MET A 237 7.53 -8.25 -1.93
CA MET A 237 7.78 -7.77 -3.29
C MET A 237 7.71 -8.91 -4.30
N GLY A 238 7.19 -8.60 -5.49
CA GLY A 238 7.15 -9.50 -6.64
C GLY A 238 5.81 -9.46 -7.37
N GLY A 239 5.86 -9.80 -8.66
CA GLY A 239 4.71 -9.94 -9.54
C GLY A 239 3.89 -8.66 -9.72
N SER A 240 2.57 -8.80 -9.82
CA SER A 240 1.71 -7.73 -10.36
C SER A 240 1.14 -6.76 -9.33
N GLY A 241 1.34 -7.04 -8.03
CA GLY A 241 0.79 -6.21 -6.95
C GLY A 241 -0.74 -6.12 -6.94
N LEU A 242 -1.45 -7.12 -7.48
CA LEU A 242 -2.92 -7.19 -7.50
C LEU A 242 -3.52 -6.78 -6.14
N SER A 243 -4.17 -5.62 -6.11
CA SER A 243 -4.51 -4.85 -4.89
C SER A 243 -5.92 -5.11 -4.33
N GLY A 244 -6.62 -6.13 -4.83
CA GLY A 244 -7.98 -6.47 -4.42
C GLY A 244 -8.03 -7.41 -3.21
N VAL A 245 -8.06 -8.72 -3.49
CA VAL A 245 -8.18 -9.79 -2.48
C VAL A 245 -6.87 -10.02 -1.71
N ASN A 246 -5.75 -9.59 -2.30
CA ASN A 246 -4.40 -9.78 -1.76
C ASN A 246 -3.85 -8.57 -1.01
N GLN A 247 -4.67 -7.58 -0.62
CA GLN A 247 -4.25 -6.67 0.47
C GLN A 247 -4.17 -7.49 1.75
N ILE A 248 -3.01 -8.14 1.95
CA ILE A 248 -2.66 -8.85 3.16
C ILE A 248 -2.66 -7.79 4.24
N GLY A 249 -3.76 -7.69 4.99
CA GLY A 249 -3.84 -6.77 6.10
C GLY A 249 -2.67 -7.06 7.03
N GLY A 250 -1.82 -6.07 7.28
CA GLY A 250 -0.58 -6.29 8.02
C GLY A 250 0.66 -6.58 7.18
N ARG A 251 0.63 -6.50 5.85
CA ARG A 251 1.81 -6.39 4.98
C ARG A 251 1.58 -5.37 3.89
N SER A 252 2.65 -4.78 3.40
CA SER A 252 2.66 -3.93 2.21
C SER A 252 3.21 -4.71 1.04
N ILE A 253 2.39 -5.00 0.04
CA ILE A 253 2.83 -5.63 -1.20
C ILE A 253 3.35 -4.55 -2.14
N LEU A 254 4.48 -4.83 -2.77
CA LEU A 254 5.11 -4.00 -3.78
C LEU A 254 5.21 -4.81 -5.07
N ALA A 255 4.58 -4.32 -6.14
CA ALA A 255 4.74 -4.95 -7.44
C ALA A 255 6.19 -4.85 -7.92
N LEU A 256 6.73 -5.94 -8.46
CA LEU A 256 7.91 -5.93 -9.32
C LEU A 256 7.65 -6.89 -10.48
N ARG A 257 7.43 -6.32 -11.65
CA ARG A 257 7.07 -7.07 -12.86
C ARG A 257 8.26 -7.97 -13.28
N GLY A 258 8.01 -8.99 -14.09
CA GLY A 258 9.07 -9.91 -14.53
C GLY A 258 9.50 -10.96 -13.49
N TYR A 259 8.90 -10.96 -12.29
CA TYR A 259 9.12 -11.97 -11.24
C TYR A 259 7.78 -12.52 -10.73
N GLU A 260 7.82 -13.65 -10.03
CA GLU A 260 6.63 -14.25 -9.40
C GLU A 260 6.13 -13.44 -8.20
N ASP A 261 4.83 -13.52 -7.92
CA ASP A 261 4.21 -12.82 -6.78
C ASP A 261 4.87 -13.25 -5.46
N GLN A 262 5.25 -12.25 -4.64
CA GLN A 262 5.86 -12.46 -3.30
C GLN A 262 7.13 -13.33 -3.28
N SER A 263 7.80 -13.49 -4.42
CA SER A 263 8.97 -14.36 -4.56
C SER A 263 10.28 -13.71 -4.10
N ILE A 264 10.35 -12.38 -4.07
CA ILE A 264 11.59 -11.64 -3.80
C ILE A 264 11.83 -11.48 -2.29
N SER A 265 10.76 -11.35 -1.53
CA SER A 265 10.81 -11.20 -0.07
C SER A 265 10.98 -12.52 0.67
N SER A 266 11.45 -12.45 1.92
CA SER A 266 11.41 -13.58 2.85
C SER A 266 9.96 -14.02 3.16
N ALA A 267 9.76 -15.25 3.65
CA ALA A 267 8.42 -15.80 3.95
C ALA A 267 7.60 -14.91 4.92
N GLY A 268 8.30 -14.29 5.88
CA GLY A 268 7.74 -13.35 6.84
C GLY A 268 7.57 -11.91 6.34
N ALA A 269 7.83 -11.64 5.06
CA ALA A 269 8.11 -10.32 4.52
C ALA A 269 9.30 -9.63 5.23
N ASP A 270 9.76 -8.53 4.66
CA ASP A 270 11.01 -7.89 5.05
C ASP A 270 10.77 -6.45 5.57
N PRO A 271 11.58 -5.96 6.53
CA PRO A 271 11.43 -4.62 7.06
C PRO A 271 11.88 -3.50 6.12
N ILE A 272 12.76 -3.79 5.16
CA ILE A 272 13.33 -2.78 4.27
C ILE A 272 13.00 -3.14 2.81
N ALA A 273 12.61 -2.15 2.03
CA ALA A 273 12.35 -2.31 0.60
C ALA A 273 12.87 -1.10 -0.18
N THR A 274 13.45 -1.35 -1.35
CA THR A 274 13.86 -0.31 -2.30
C THR A 274 13.36 -0.67 -3.68
N LYS A 275 12.83 0.31 -4.40
CA LYS A 275 12.39 0.14 -5.78
C LYS A 275 12.69 1.38 -6.61
N TYR A 276 13.13 1.14 -7.82
CA TYR A 276 13.45 2.12 -8.84
C TYR A 276 12.67 1.73 -10.08
N THR A 277 11.95 2.67 -10.68
CA THR A 277 11.16 2.44 -11.88
C THR A 277 11.40 3.57 -12.86
N ILE A 278 11.67 3.22 -14.10
CA ILE A 278 11.70 4.13 -15.23
C ILE A 278 10.69 3.62 -16.23
N GLU A 279 9.77 4.47 -16.67
CA GLU A 279 8.79 4.14 -17.71
C GLU A 279 8.82 5.18 -18.82
N LEU A 280 8.90 4.71 -20.05
CA LEU A 280 8.64 5.51 -21.23
C LEU A 280 7.18 5.28 -21.64
N ARG A 281 6.34 6.32 -21.52
CA ARG A 281 4.90 6.23 -21.73
C ARG A 281 4.49 6.98 -22.99
N TYR A 282 3.51 6.45 -23.72
CA TYR A 282 2.93 7.09 -24.88
C TYR A 282 1.41 6.93 -24.89
N PRO A 283 0.63 8.02 -24.93
CA PRO A 283 -0.82 7.95 -24.90
C PRO A 283 -1.37 7.54 -26.27
N ILE A 284 -2.28 6.58 -26.26
CA ILE A 284 -3.07 6.19 -27.43
C ILE A 284 -4.37 7.02 -27.44
N SER A 285 -4.99 7.19 -26.28
CA SER A 285 -6.17 8.04 -26.09
C SER A 285 -6.18 8.64 -24.68
N LEU A 286 -6.47 9.93 -24.60
CA LEU A 286 -6.62 10.67 -23.34
C LEU A 286 -8.09 10.96 -23.02
N ASN A 287 -9.03 10.21 -23.60
CA ASN A 287 -10.44 10.35 -23.28
C ASN A 287 -10.66 10.06 -21.77
N PRO A 288 -11.23 10.98 -20.98
CA PRO A 288 -11.46 10.76 -19.55
C PRO A 288 -12.37 9.57 -19.23
N GLN A 289 -13.23 9.16 -20.17
CA GLN A 289 -14.09 7.98 -20.02
C GLN A 289 -13.32 6.67 -20.22
N ALA A 290 -12.24 6.71 -21.00
CA ALA A 290 -11.35 5.57 -21.23
C ALA A 290 -9.98 6.07 -21.71
N THR A 291 -9.04 6.17 -20.78
CA THR A 291 -7.67 6.62 -21.07
C THR A 291 -6.79 5.41 -21.33
N PHE A 292 -6.10 5.41 -22.47
CA PHE A 292 -5.23 4.32 -22.92
C PHE A 292 -3.82 4.83 -23.17
N PHE A 293 -2.83 4.14 -22.64
CA PHE A 293 -1.44 4.41 -22.99
C PHE A 293 -0.61 3.13 -23.00
N ALA A 294 0.34 3.08 -23.91
CA ALA A 294 1.37 2.06 -23.93
C ALA A 294 2.58 2.55 -23.13
N LEU A 295 3.34 1.61 -22.59
CA LEU A 295 4.58 1.90 -21.89
C LEU A 295 5.65 0.85 -22.17
N ALA A 296 6.90 1.29 -22.14
CA ALA A 296 8.05 0.44 -21.92
C ALA A 296 8.60 0.75 -20.53
N PHE A 297 9.06 -0.25 -19.80
CA PHE A 297 9.53 -0.08 -18.44
C PHE A 297 10.88 -0.75 -18.20
N LEU A 298 11.65 -0.13 -17.30
CA LEU A 298 12.81 -0.69 -16.63
C LEU A 298 12.55 -0.56 -15.13
N GLU A 299 12.60 -1.65 -14.37
CA GLU A 299 12.49 -1.60 -12.92
C GLU A 299 13.67 -2.33 -12.26
N GLY A 300 14.01 -1.88 -11.07
CA GLY A 300 14.94 -2.55 -10.18
C GLY A 300 14.36 -2.51 -8.77
N GLY A 301 14.15 -3.66 -8.15
CA GLY A 301 13.59 -3.71 -6.81
C GLY A 301 14.19 -4.83 -5.96
N ASN A 302 14.25 -4.62 -4.66
CA ASN A 302 14.56 -5.70 -3.72
C ASN A 302 14.03 -5.39 -2.31
N THR A 303 13.97 -6.43 -1.49
CA THR A 303 13.65 -6.35 -0.07
C THR A 303 14.73 -7.00 0.78
N TYR A 304 14.89 -6.51 2.02
CA TYR A 304 16.02 -6.90 2.87
C TYR A 304 15.56 -7.25 4.30
N PRO A 305 15.92 -8.43 4.83
CA PRO A 305 15.46 -8.92 6.13
C PRO A 305 16.07 -8.16 7.32
N SER A 306 17.25 -7.56 7.15
CA SER A 306 17.96 -6.81 8.19
C SER A 306 18.78 -5.66 7.58
N PHE A 307 19.20 -4.72 8.43
CA PHE A 307 20.05 -3.61 8.01
C PHE A 307 21.43 -4.06 7.54
N ASP A 308 22.00 -5.14 8.10
CA ASP A 308 23.30 -5.67 7.69
C ASP A 308 23.29 -6.29 6.28
N LYS A 309 22.10 -6.71 5.81
CA LYS A 309 21.90 -7.23 4.45
C LYS A 309 21.45 -6.14 3.48
N PHE A 310 21.23 -4.92 3.95
CA PHE A 310 20.79 -3.81 3.12
C PHE A 310 21.90 -3.39 2.15
N ASN A 311 21.63 -3.50 0.86
CA ASN A 311 22.50 -2.95 -0.18
C ASN A 311 21.62 -2.35 -1.27
N PRO A 312 21.52 -1.01 -1.39
CA PRO A 312 20.61 -0.35 -2.32
C PRO A 312 20.93 -0.61 -3.81
N PHE A 313 22.11 -1.17 -4.11
CA PHE A 313 22.51 -1.56 -5.47
C PHE A 313 22.25 -3.03 -5.78
N ASN A 314 22.02 -3.88 -4.77
CA ASN A 314 21.59 -5.27 -4.99
C ASN A 314 20.09 -5.31 -5.28
N VAL A 315 19.72 -4.91 -6.50
CA VAL A 315 18.35 -4.90 -6.99
C VAL A 315 18.12 -6.00 -8.01
N LYS A 316 16.88 -6.50 -8.08
CA LYS A 316 16.44 -7.43 -9.12
C LYS A 316 15.88 -6.62 -10.28
N ARG A 317 16.55 -6.67 -11.42
CA ARG A 317 16.23 -5.86 -12.59
C ARG A 317 15.24 -6.59 -13.49
N THR A 318 14.33 -5.82 -14.04
CA THR A 318 13.37 -6.26 -15.05
C THR A 318 13.24 -5.21 -16.14
N ALA A 319 12.99 -5.65 -17.36
CA ALA A 319 12.62 -4.79 -18.47
C ALA A 319 11.39 -5.35 -19.17
N GLY A 320 10.56 -4.50 -19.75
CA GLY A 320 9.37 -5.00 -20.43
C GLY A 320 8.54 -3.92 -21.11
N ILE A 321 7.40 -4.36 -21.60
CA ILE A 321 6.39 -3.51 -22.23
C ILE A 321 5.03 -3.76 -21.57
N GLY A 322 4.17 -2.76 -21.61
CA GLY A 322 2.85 -2.88 -21.04
C GLY A 322 1.85 -1.92 -21.66
N ILE A 323 0.58 -2.20 -21.38
CA ILE A 323 -0.54 -1.32 -21.72
C ILE A 323 -1.26 -0.97 -20.41
N ARG A 324 -1.75 0.26 -20.34
CA ARG A 324 -2.58 0.75 -19.25
C ARG A 324 -3.90 1.25 -19.80
N VAL A 325 -4.96 0.85 -19.13
CA VAL A 325 -6.33 1.26 -19.43
C VAL A 325 -6.95 1.79 -18.15
N PHE A 326 -7.30 3.06 -18.12
CA PHE A 326 -8.04 3.64 -17.01
C PHE A 326 -9.51 3.78 -17.39
N LEU A 327 -10.36 3.13 -16.61
CA LEU A 327 -11.82 3.24 -16.70
C LEU A 327 -12.35 3.83 -15.40
N PRO A 328 -13.20 4.88 -15.43
CA PRO A 328 -13.73 5.49 -14.21
C PRO A 328 -14.37 4.52 -13.21
N MET A 329 -14.97 3.42 -13.71
CA MET A 329 -15.64 2.42 -12.87
C MET A 329 -14.70 1.35 -12.30
N PHE A 330 -13.65 0.97 -13.04
CA PHE A 330 -12.74 -0.14 -12.68
C PHE A 330 -11.37 0.32 -12.17
N GLY A 331 -11.08 1.62 -12.28
CA GLY A 331 -9.76 2.18 -12.02
C GLY A 331 -8.77 1.84 -13.13
N MET A 332 -7.49 1.78 -12.77
CA MET A 332 -6.42 1.44 -13.69
C MET A 332 -6.28 -0.07 -13.81
N LEU A 333 -6.32 -0.55 -15.05
CA LEU A 333 -5.99 -1.91 -15.47
C LEU A 333 -4.64 -1.87 -16.19
N GLY A 334 -3.81 -2.87 -15.93
CA GLY A 334 -2.50 -3.01 -16.56
C GLY A 334 -2.23 -4.43 -17.00
N LEU A 335 -1.72 -4.57 -18.22
CA LEU A 335 -1.15 -5.80 -18.73
C LEU A 335 0.31 -5.52 -19.05
N ASP A 336 1.21 -6.24 -18.40
CA ASP A 336 2.65 -6.08 -18.54
C ASP A 336 3.30 -7.40 -18.91
N TYR A 337 4.19 -7.36 -19.90
CA TYR A 337 5.09 -8.46 -20.21
C TYR A 337 6.51 -8.03 -19.84
N GLY A 338 7.04 -8.64 -18.77
CA GLY A 338 8.35 -8.33 -18.21
C GLY A 338 9.31 -9.50 -18.31
N LEU A 339 10.60 -9.17 -18.41
CA LEU A 339 11.72 -10.09 -18.38
C LEU A 339 12.56 -9.78 -17.13
N GLY A 340 12.60 -10.68 -16.16
CA GLY A 340 13.51 -10.59 -15.02
C GLY A 340 14.91 -11.13 -15.37
N PHE A 341 15.96 -10.49 -14.89
CA PHE A 341 17.35 -10.81 -15.30
C PHE A 341 18.24 -11.34 -14.16
N ASP A 342 17.93 -10.99 -12.91
CA ASP A 342 18.78 -11.29 -11.77
C ASP A 342 18.21 -12.43 -10.92
N LYS A 343 19.07 -13.36 -10.51
CA LYS A 343 18.70 -14.43 -9.57
C LYS A 343 18.30 -13.84 -8.21
N LEU A 344 17.39 -14.51 -7.53
CA LEU A 344 16.89 -14.10 -6.23
C LEU A 344 17.94 -14.30 -5.13
N ASN A 345 17.76 -13.62 -3.99
CA ASN A 345 18.67 -13.76 -2.86
C ASN A 345 18.33 -15.01 -2.05
N THR A 346 19.29 -15.57 -1.30
CA THR A 346 19.10 -16.83 -0.56
C THR A 346 18.01 -16.79 0.52
N TRP A 347 17.63 -15.60 0.99
CA TRP A 347 16.53 -15.39 1.93
C TRP A 347 15.17 -15.24 1.24
N SER A 348 15.15 -14.99 -0.08
CA SER A 348 13.94 -14.86 -0.88
C SER A 348 13.21 -16.20 -0.97
N THR A 349 11.88 -16.20 -0.84
CA THR A 349 11.07 -17.43 -0.96
C THR A 349 11.17 -18.09 -2.33
N GLY A 350 11.40 -17.30 -3.38
CA GLY A 350 11.58 -17.79 -4.74
C GLY A 350 13.01 -18.24 -5.08
N TYR A 351 13.95 -18.21 -4.13
CA TYR A 351 15.33 -18.62 -4.39
C TYR A 351 15.42 -20.06 -4.91
N GLY A 352 16.15 -20.24 -6.01
CA GLY A 352 16.30 -21.55 -6.66
C GLY A 352 15.03 -22.09 -7.34
N SER A 353 13.97 -21.27 -7.44
CA SER A 353 12.74 -21.64 -8.13
C SER A 353 12.86 -21.51 -9.66
N ALA A 354 11.75 -21.71 -10.37
CA ALA A 354 11.70 -21.65 -11.84
C ALA A 354 12.28 -20.34 -12.43
N SER A 355 12.15 -19.21 -11.73
CA SER A 355 12.75 -17.94 -12.16
C SER A 355 14.28 -18.02 -12.22
N ASP A 356 14.91 -18.52 -11.17
CA ASP A 356 16.37 -18.62 -11.07
C ASP A 356 16.93 -19.68 -12.02
N ILE A 357 16.20 -20.77 -12.24
CA ILE A 357 16.54 -21.81 -13.21
C ILE A 357 16.48 -21.25 -14.64
N SER A 358 15.42 -20.51 -14.98
CA SER A 358 15.30 -19.87 -16.30
C SER A 358 16.38 -18.82 -16.51
N ILE A 359 16.68 -17.99 -15.51
CA ILE A 359 17.75 -17.00 -15.57
C ILE A 359 19.11 -17.68 -15.71
N GLY A 360 19.36 -18.78 -15.00
CA GLY A 360 20.60 -19.54 -15.10
C GLY A 360 20.82 -20.20 -16.47
N THR A 361 19.75 -20.54 -17.19
CA THR A 361 19.82 -21.25 -18.48
C THR A 361 19.70 -20.32 -19.69
N LYS A 362 18.81 -19.33 -19.64
CA LYS A 362 18.48 -18.41 -20.74
C LYS A 362 18.98 -16.98 -20.53
N GLY A 363 19.40 -16.63 -19.31
CA GLY A 363 19.76 -15.27 -18.93
C GLY A 363 18.57 -14.37 -18.56
N TYR A 364 17.33 -14.86 -18.67
CA TYR A 364 16.13 -14.11 -18.32
C TYR A 364 14.95 -15.02 -17.93
N TYR A 365 13.95 -14.44 -17.26
CA TYR A 365 12.69 -15.07 -16.91
C TYR A 365 11.50 -14.25 -17.45
N PRO A 366 10.73 -14.76 -18.42
CA PRO A 366 9.58 -14.06 -18.95
C PRO A 366 8.35 -14.24 -18.04
N LYS A 367 7.65 -13.14 -17.74
CA LYS A 367 6.40 -13.16 -16.97
C LYS A 367 5.39 -12.18 -17.54
N LEU A 368 4.19 -12.69 -17.78
CA LEU A 368 3.01 -11.86 -18.04
C LEU A 368 2.33 -11.54 -16.70
N SER A 369 2.08 -10.27 -16.45
CA SER A 369 1.51 -9.76 -15.21
C SER A 369 0.25 -8.95 -15.54
N PHE A 370 -0.85 -9.29 -14.85
CA PHE A 370 -2.09 -8.54 -14.93
C PHE A 370 -2.34 -7.82 -13.60
N SER A 371 -2.68 -6.55 -13.68
CA SER A 371 -2.93 -5.69 -12.52
C SER A 371 -4.31 -5.02 -12.64
N ILE A 372 -5.03 -5.00 -11.53
CA ILE A 372 -6.32 -4.31 -11.40
C ILE A 372 -6.24 -3.39 -10.19
N GLY A 373 -6.67 -2.14 -10.35
CA GLY A 373 -6.77 -1.20 -9.23
C GLY A 373 -5.42 -0.82 -8.64
N MET A 374 -4.33 -0.97 -9.41
CA MET A 374 -3.01 -0.56 -8.98
C MET A 374 -3.01 0.96 -8.86
N ASN A 375 -2.75 1.46 -7.65
CA ASN A 375 -2.54 2.88 -7.48
C ASN A 375 -1.21 3.24 -8.14
N LEU A 376 -1.21 4.32 -8.90
CA LEU A 376 0.00 4.85 -9.53
C LEU A 376 1.11 5.16 -8.51
N GLY A 377 0.85 5.20 -7.19
CA GLY A 377 1.82 5.57 -6.14
C GLY A 377 2.34 4.44 -5.24
N GLU A 378 2.33 3.17 -5.67
CA GLU A 378 3.11 2.13 -4.98
C GLU A 378 4.62 2.39 -5.16
N LEU A 379 5.45 1.95 -4.18
CA LEU A 379 6.89 2.25 -4.12
C LEU A 379 7.58 2.05 -5.48
#